data_AF-A0A930NQM7-F1
#
_entry.id   AF-A0A930NQM7-F1
#
_cell.length_a   1.000
_cell.length_b   1.000
_cell.length_c   1.000
_cell.angle_alpha   90.00
_cell.angle_beta   90.00
_cell.angle_gamma   90.00
#
_symmetry.space_group_name_H-M   'P 1'
#
loop_
_entity.id
_entity.type
_entity.pdbx_description
1 polymer ?
#
loop_
_entity_poly.entity_id
_entity_poly.type
_entity_poly.pdbx_seq_one_letter_code
_entity_poly.pdbx_strand_id
1 'polypeptide(L)'
;MKGSPPFGGVGGGFRGGFTFLGTGTSNGVPVLGCSCDVCKSKDPRDNRLRTSALLETAKTRIVIDSGPDFRQQMLPQPFRKIDGLLITHIHYDHVGGIDDVRPYCALGDI
;
A
#
# COMPACT_ATOMS: atom_id res chain seq x y z
N MET A 1 33.09 30.53 -2.59
CA MET A 1 34.12 29.48 -2.51
C MET A 1 34.01 28.86 -1.11
N LYS A 2 33.63 27.63 -0.86
CA LYS A 2 33.74 26.32 -1.53
C LYS A 2 32.39 25.62 -1.28
N GLY A 3 31.78 24.83 -2.14
CA GLY A 3 32.23 24.06 -3.28
C GLY A 3 31.17 22.96 -3.34
N SER A 4 30.28 23.04 -4.33
CA SER A 4 29.30 22.01 -4.65
C SER A 4 30.02 20.66 -4.72
N PRO A 5 29.45 19.55 -4.20
CA PRO A 5 30.07 18.26 -4.43
C PRO A 5 30.07 18.00 -5.94
N PRO A 6 31.24 17.74 -6.55
CA PRO A 6 31.31 17.12 -7.86
C PRO A 6 31.07 15.62 -7.68
N PHE A 7 30.94 14.91 -8.80
CA PHE A 7 30.72 13.47 -8.94
C PHE A 7 29.26 13.07 -9.07
N GLY A 8 28.84 13.05 -10.34
CA GLY A 8 27.83 12.13 -10.80
C GLY A 8 28.22 10.69 -10.45
N GLY A 9 27.21 9.94 -10.05
CA GLY A 9 27.23 8.50 -9.92
C GLY A 9 25.86 7.99 -10.35
N VAL A 10 25.83 7.46 -11.57
CA VAL A 10 24.85 6.51 -12.15
C VAL A 10 23.37 6.89 -12.02
N GLY A 11 22.73 7.20 -13.15
CA GLY A 11 21.28 7.21 -13.28
C GLY A 11 20.68 5.86 -12.89
N GLY A 12 20.32 5.70 -11.63
CA GLY A 12 19.39 4.68 -11.17
C GLY A 12 17.99 5.17 -11.47
N GLY A 13 17.53 5.02 -12.72
CA GLY A 13 16.15 5.31 -13.08
C GLY A 13 15.21 4.58 -12.11
N PHE A 14 14.23 5.30 -11.56
CA PHE A 14 13.20 4.72 -10.72
C PHE A 14 12.66 3.45 -11.37
N ARG A 15 12.86 2.30 -10.73
CA ARG A 15 12.21 1.06 -11.15
C ARG A 15 10.78 1.12 -10.65
N GLY A 16 9.84 1.24 -11.59
CA GLY A 16 8.44 0.99 -11.28
C GLY A 16 8.25 -0.38 -10.65
N GLY A 17 7.19 -0.52 -9.86
CA GLY A 17 6.91 -1.72 -9.08
C GLY A 17 5.43 -1.98 -8.95
N PHE A 18 5.09 -3.24 -8.73
CA PHE A 18 3.75 -3.68 -8.35
C PHE A 18 3.87 -4.37 -6.98
N THR A 19 3.29 -3.76 -5.96
CA THR A 19 3.38 -4.21 -4.57
C THR A 19 2.03 -4.72 -4.13
N PHE A 20 1.98 -5.96 -3.63
CA PHE A 20 0.80 -6.46 -2.93
C PHE A 20 0.79 -5.89 -1.51
N LEU A 21 -0.14 -4.97 -1.24
CA LEU A 21 -0.34 -4.38 0.08
C LEU A 21 -1.12 -5.33 1.01
N GLY A 22 -1.98 -6.16 0.43
CA GLY A 22 -2.65 -7.25 1.11
C GLY A 22 -3.06 -8.34 0.13
N THR A 23 -3.13 -9.57 0.63
CA THR A 23 -3.41 -10.80 -0.14
C THR A 23 -4.43 -11.69 0.57
N GLY A 24 -5.13 -11.13 1.56
CA GLY A 24 -6.13 -11.81 2.36
C GLY A 24 -7.52 -11.74 1.75
N THR A 25 -8.38 -12.63 2.23
CA THR A 25 -9.83 -12.56 2.00
C THR A 25 -10.45 -11.35 2.71
N SER A 26 -11.76 -11.16 2.60
CA SER A 26 -12.50 -10.10 3.28
C SER A 26 -12.31 -10.08 4.81
N ASN A 27 -12.05 -11.23 5.42
CA ASN A 27 -11.78 -11.36 6.86
C ASN A 27 -10.30 -11.16 7.23
N GLY A 28 -9.40 -11.13 6.25
CA GLY A 28 -7.96 -11.26 6.48
C GLY A 28 -7.57 -12.65 7.00
N VAL A 29 -6.31 -12.77 7.40
CA VAL A 29 -5.78 -13.92 8.16
C VAL A 29 -4.83 -13.38 9.23
N PRO A 30 -4.99 -13.74 10.51
CA PRO A 30 -5.96 -14.68 11.07
C PRO A 30 -7.41 -14.15 11.05
N VAL A 31 -8.36 -15.08 10.93
CA VAL A 31 -9.79 -14.77 11.13
C VAL A 31 -10.06 -14.67 12.62
N LEU A 32 -10.82 -13.65 13.04
CA LEU A 32 -11.19 -13.45 14.44
C LEU A 32 -11.83 -14.71 15.04
N GLY A 33 -11.24 -15.21 16.14
CA GLY A 33 -11.71 -16.41 16.83
C GLY A 33 -11.37 -17.75 16.17
N CYS A 34 -10.74 -17.77 14.99
CA CYS A 34 -10.36 -19.02 14.32
C CYS A 34 -9.09 -19.62 14.92
N SER A 35 -9.08 -20.94 15.09
CA SER A 35 -7.99 -21.68 15.73
C SER A 35 -7.37 -22.76 14.84
N CYS A 36 -7.56 -22.69 13.52
CA CYS A 36 -6.96 -23.62 12.56
C CYS A 36 -5.45 -23.39 12.40
N ASP A 37 -4.77 -24.34 11.76
CA ASP A 37 -3.31 -24.31 11.63
C ASP A 37 -2.78 -23.06 10.92
N VAL A 38 -3.49 -22.56 9.90
CA VAL A 38 -3.10 -21.34 9.17
C VAL A 38 -3.25 -20.10 10.06
N CYS A 39 -4.37 -19.95 10.79
CA CYS A 39 -4.58 -18.80 11.66
C CYS A 39 -3.66 -18.81 12.90
N LYS A 40 -3.09 -19.96 13.26
CA LYS A 40 -2.08 -20.12 14.32
C LYS A 40 -0.65 -20.17 13.78
N SER A 41 -0.46 -20.06 12.46
CA SER A 41 0.85 -20.16 11.83
C SER A 41 1.79 -19.09 12.40
N LYS A 42 3.04 -19.49 12.66
CA LYS A 42 4.11 -18.56 13.04
C LYS A 42 4.81 -17.98 11.81
N ASP A 43 4.47 -18.45 10.61
CA ASP A 43 5.00 -17.89 9.38
C ASP A 43 4.40 -16.49 9.15
N PRO A 44 5.21 -15.42 9.08
CA PRO A 44 4.69 -14.08 8.86
C PRO A 44 3.88 -13.95 7.56
N ARG A 45 4.13 -14.80 6.54
CA ARG A 45 3.43 -14.80 5.25
C ARG A 45 1.97 -15.25 5.36
N ASP A 46 1.61 -15.92 6.45
CA ASP A 46 0.21 -16.29 6.74
C ASP A 46 -0.58 -15.16 7.41
N ASN A 47 0.07 -14.06 7.82
CA ASN A 47 -0.61 -12.86 8.28
C ASN A 47 -0.96 -11.98 7.09
N ARG A 48 -2.24 -11.92 6.73
CA ARG A 48 -2.71 -11.31 5.48
C ARG A 48 -3.76 -10.25 5.76
N LEU A 49 -3.45 -9.02 5.42
CA LEU A 49 -4.38 -7.91 5.35
C LEU A 49 -5.34 -8.08 4.16
N ARG A 50 -6.48 -7.39 4.17
CA ARG A 50 -7.45 -7.37 3.07
C ARG A 50 -6.77 -6.97 1.76
N THR A 51 -7.26 -7.55 0.66
CA THR A 51 -6.66 -7.40 -0.66
C THR A 51 -6.57 -5.94 -1.09
N SER A 52 -5.36 -5.52 -1.44
CA SER A 52 -5.06 -4.20 -2.02
C SER A 52 -3.69 -4.26 -2.69
N ALA A 53 -3.44 -3.38 -3.65
CA ALA A 53 -2.15 -3.29 -4.33
C ALA A 53 -1.74 -1.85 -4.62
N LEU A 54 -0.44 -1.66 -4.78
CA LEU A 54 0.16 -0.39 -5.18
C LEU A 54 0.94 -0.59 -6.49
N LEU A 55 0.54 0.16 -7.51
CA LEU A 55 1.26 0.27 -8.78
C LEU A 55 2.03 1.58 -8.80
N GLU A 56 3.34 1.50 -8.94
CA GLU A 56 4.21 2.66 -9.05
C GLU A 56 5.03 2.62 -10.33
N THR A 57 5.12 3.76 -11.00
CA THR A 57 6.09 4.06 -12.05
C THR A 57 6.86 5.31 -11.65
N ALA A 58 7.82 5.73 -12.47
CA ALA A 58 8.58 6.95 -12.21
C ALA A 58 7.69 8.21 -12.10
N LYS A 59 6.48 8.18 -12.68
CA LYS A 59 5.59 9.35 -12.80
C LYS A 59 4.18 9.12 -12.27
N THR A 60 3.84 7.90 -11.87
CA THR A 60 2.45 7.53 -11.56
C THR A 60 2.43 6.57 -10.39
N ARG A 61 1.53 6.83 -9.44
CA ARG A 61 1.26 6.00 -8.26
C ARG A 61 -0.24 5.78 -8.16
N ILE A 62 -0.67 4.55 -8.39
CA ILE A 62 -2.07 4.15 -8.28
C ILE A 62 -2.19 3.16 -7.13
N VAL A 63 -3.12 3.43 -6.22
CA VAL A 63 -3.57 2.44 -5.24
C VAL A 63 -4.79 1.73 -5.80
N ILE A 64 -4.81 0.40 -5.70
CA ILE A 64 -5.94 -0.44 -6.07
C ILE A 64 -6.61 -0.88 -4.77
N ASP A 65 -7.86 -0.46 -4.59
CA ASP A 65 -8.69 -0.61 -3.40
C ASP A 65 -8.17 0.09 -2.13
N SER A 66 -9.10 0.61 -1.33
CA SER A 66 -8.85 1.24 -0.04
C SER A 66 -9.68 0.51 1.03
N GLY A 67 -9.29 -0.73 1.29
CA GLY A 67 -9.87 -1.55 2.35
C GLY A 67 -9.59 -0.99 3.74
N PRO A 68 -10.17 -1.56 4.80
CA PRO A 68 -10.05 -1.00 6.15
C PRO A 68 -8.66 -1.19 6.78
N ASP A 69 -7.72 -1.82 6.06
CA ASP A 69 -6.30 -1.89 6.42
C ASP A 69 -5.46 -0.79 5.74
N PHE A 70 -6.05 0.08 4.92
CA PHE A 70 -5.34 1.05 4.09
C PHE A 70 -4.28 1.84 4.87
N ARG A 71 -4.64 2.38 6.04
CA ARG A 71 -3.68 3.09 6.89
C ARG A 71 -2.49 2.21 7.28
N GLN A 72 -2.73 0.98 7.73
CA GLN A 72 -1.66 0.05 8.11
C GLN A 72 -0.81 -0.35 6.90
N GLN A 73 -1.41 -0.48 5.72
CA GLN A 73 -0.73 -0.80 4.46
C GLN A 73 0.15 0.34 3.96
N MET A 74 -0.28 1.59 4.16
CA MET A 74 0.40 2.78 3.64
C MET A 74 1.43 3.37 4.61
N LEU A 75 1.31 3.15 5.92
CA LEU A 75 2.26 3.65 6.92
C LEU A 75 3.74 3.23 6.67
N PRO A 76 4.03 1.99 6.23
CA PRO A 76 5.40 1.59 5.89
C PRO A 76 5.89 2.15 4.55
N GLN A 77 4.99 2.66 3.71
CA GLN A 77 5.33 3.21 2.39
C GLN A 77 5.80 4.67 2.53
N PRO A 78 6.71 5.15 1.66
CA PRO A 78 7.02 6.56 1.59
C PRO A 78 5.74 7.38 1.33
N PHE A 79 5.55 8.45 2.10
CA PHE A 79 4.47 9.40 1.88
C PHE A 79 4.73 10.17 0.59
N ARG A 80 3.90 9.95 -0.42
CA ARG A 80 3.97 10.55 -1.75
C ARG A 80 2.55 10.73 -2.29
N LYS A 81 2.38 11.67 -3.22
CA LYS A 81 1.18 11.82 -4.05
C LYS A 81 0.67 10.48 -4.59
N ILE A 82 -0.64 10.28 -4.54
CA ILE A 82 -1.35 9.17 -5.17
C ILE A 82 -2.12 9.75 -6.36
N ASP A 83 -1.66 9.45 -7.57
CA ASP A 83 -2.26 9.94 -8.82
C ASP A 83 -3.64 9.35 -9.12
N GLY A 84 -3.98 8.23 -8.48
CA GLY A 84 -5.30 7.62 -8.62
C GLY A 84 -5.58 6.55 -7.59
N LEU A 85 -6.86 6.46 -7.20
CA LEU A 85 -7.40 5.36 -6.43
C LEU A 85 -8.37 4.58 -7.32
N LEU A 86 -7.99 3.35 -7.69
CA LEU A 86 -8.81 2.44 -8.48
C LEU A 86 -9.59 1.53 -7.54
N ILE A 87 -10.90 1.75 -7.41
CA ILE A 87 -11.79 0.86 -6.66
C ILE A 87 -12.36 -0.20 -7.60
N THR A 88 -12.17 -1.46 -7.25
CA THR A 88 -12.64 -2.60 -8.06
C THR A 88 -14.15 -2.78 -7.94
N HIS A 89 -14.67 -2.77 -6.72
CA HIS A 89 -16.10 -2.86 -6.38
C HIS A 89 -16.35 -2.37 -4.96
N ILE A 90 -17.62 -2.29 -4.55
CA ILE A 90 -18.06 -1.57 -3.34
C ILE A 90 -18.33 -2.48 -2.12
N HIS A 91 -17.58 -3.55 -1.94
CA HIS A 91 -17.60 -4.31 -0.68
C HIS A 91 -16.68 -3.67 0.37
N TYR A 92 -17.04 -3.83 1.65
CA TYR A 92 -16.37 -3.18 2.79
C TYR A 92 -14.86 -3.44 2.84
N ASP A 93 -14.42 -4.65 2.50
CA ASP A 93 -13.02 -5.04 2.45
C ASP A 93 -12.20 -4.30 1.38
N HIS A 94 -12.85 -3.61 0.44
CA HIS A 94 -12.22 -2.83 -0.64
C HIS A 94 -12.43 -1.31 -0.51
N VAL A 95 -13.40 -0.85 0.30
CA VAL A 95 -13.71 0.60 0.45
C VAL A 95 -13.74 1.10 1.90
N GLY A 96 -13.63 0.21 2.89
CA GLY A 96 -13.80 0.54 4.30
C GLY A 96 -12.73 1.47 4.88
N GLY A 97 -11.62 1.69 4.18
CA GLY A 97 -10.54 2.60 4.58
C GLY A 97 -10.48 3.90 3.77
N ILE A 98 -11.48 4.19 2.94
CA ILE A 98 -11.46 5.36 2.06
C ILE A 98 -11.29 6.70 2.81
N ASP A 99 -11.73 6.77 4.07
CA ASP A 99 -11.56 7.93 4.93
C ASP A 99 -10.08 8.22 5.25
N ASP A 100 -9.22 7.21 5.25
CA ASP A 100 -7.78 7.36 5.45
C ASP A 100 -7.05 7.91 4.21
N VAL A 101 -7.75 8.14 3.10
CA VAL A 101 -7.19 8.80 1.90
C VAL A 101 -7.12 10.33 2.08
N ARG A 102 -7.91 10.92 2.98
CA ARG A 102 -7.99 12.38 3.19
C ARG A 102 -6.63 13.08 3.40
N PRO A 103 -5.64 12.53 4.14
CA PRO A 103 -4.34 13.16 4.28
C PRO A 103 -3.62 13.35 2.94
N TYR A 104 -3.84 12.49 1.95
CA TYR A 104 -3.28 12.66 0.60
C TYR A 104 -3.92 13.84 -0.12
N CYS A 105 -5.23 14.05 0.05
CA CYS A 105 -5.93 15.21 -0.49
C CYS A 105 -5.42 16.55 0.09
N ALA A 106 -4.98 16.54 1.36
CA ALA A 106 -4.56 17.75 2.07
C ALA A 106 -3.03 17.99 2.05
N LEU A 107 -2.22 16.94 1.97
CA LEU A 107 -0.76 17.00 2.17
C LEU A 107 0.05 16.54 0.95
N GLY A 108 -0.58 15.92 -0.06
CA GLY A 108 0.13 15.32 -1.18
C GLY A 108 -0.74 15.26 -2.42
N ASP A 109 -1.04 16.44 -2.99
CA ASP A 109 -1.84 16.70 -4.20
C ASP A 109 -2.24 15.43 -4.98
N ILE A 110 -3.54 15.09 -5.04
CA ILE A 110 -4.10 13.89 -5.71
C ILE A 110 -3.67 13.81 -7.17
#